data_AF-A0A952U2B3-F1
#
_entry.id   AF-A0A952U2B3-F1
#
_cell.length_a   1.000
_cell.length_b   1.000
_cell.length_c   1.000
_cell.angle_alpha   90.00
_cell.angle_beta   90.00
_cell.angle_gamma   90.00
#
_symmetry.space_group_name_H-M   'P 1'
#
loop_
_entity.id
_entity.type
_entity.pdbx_description
1 polymer ?
#
loop_
_entity_poly.entity_id
_entity_poly.type
_entity_poly.pdbx_seq_one_letter_code
_entity_poly.pdbx_strand_id
1 'polypeptide(L)'
;MLYLNKKRLAANLVLAAAATAFFADGALADSISPNISDAGKVYSTEKADSAYFGTGTASKLSEASALRFQADQLTSDGEIDKAIKVLAKAVQFDPEDPSGHIMLARAMTQKIRSNRSKEIDWEMYGQCMDEWNLIAKHDADHTEQLEARNAITALKKLAKDRVLKAKGKQPKRSRLAALNPLNRFK
;
A
#
# COMPACT_ATOMS: atom_id res chain seq x y z
N MET A 1 -12.93 49.71 43.12
CA MET A 1 -13.25 48.40 43.74
C MET A 1 -13.45 47.37 42.63
N LEU A 2 -12.45 46.52 42.37
CA LEU A 2 -12.53 45.41 41.41
C LEU A 2 -12.21 44.12 42.16
N TYR A 3 -13.25 43.43 42.64
CA TYR A 3 -13.11 42.10 43.24
C TYR A 3 -13.28 41.04 42.14
N LEU A 4 -12.16 40.65 41.54
CA LEU A 4 -12.11 39.57 40.55
C LEU A 4 -12.22 38.22 41.25
N ASN A 5 -13.20 37.43 40.82
CA ASN A 5 -13.64 36.18 41.42
C ASN A 5 -12.67 35.02 41.10
N LYS A 6 -11.65 34.83 41.94
CA LYS A 6 -10.55 33.84 41.80
C LYS A 6 -11.00 32.37 41.73
N LYS A 7 -12.25 32.03 42.05
CA LYS A 7 -12.72 30.63 42.13
C LYS A 7 -13.12 30.02 40.77
N ARG A 8 -13.34 30.82 39.72
CA ARG A 8 -13.71 30.29 38.38
C ARG A 8 -12.52 30.01 37.46
N LEU A 9 -11.34 30.55 37.76
CA LEU A 9 -10.12 30.33 36.96
C LEU A 9 -9.41 29.01 37.30
N ALA A 10 -9.54 28.50 38.52
CA ALA A 10 -8.93 27.23 38.92
C ALA A 10 -9.66 26.00 38.36
N ALA A 11 -10.97 26.10 38.08
CA ALA A 11 -11.77 24.98 37.58
C ALA A 11 -11.54 24.68 36.07
N ASN A 12 -11.16 25.69 35.28
CA ASN A 12 -10.93 25.51 33.84
C ASN A 12 -9.51 25.04 33.50
N LEU A 13 -8.58 25.03 34.47
CA LEU A 13 -7.20 24.61 34.26
C LEU A 13 -6.98 23.11 34.54
N VAL A 14 -7.92 22.46 35.23
CA VAL A 14 -7.87 21.01 35.50
C VAL A 14 -8.54 20.18 34.39
N LEU A 15 -9.46 20.77 33.60
CA LEU A 15 -10.08 20.08 32.45
C LEU A 15 -9.21 20.06 31.19
N ALA A 16 -8.13 20.85 31.12
CA ALA A 16 -7.27 20.93 29.93
C ALA A 16 -6.11 19.92 29.94
N ALA A 17 -5.85 19.22 31.05
CA ALA A 17 -4.71 18.31 31.19
C ALA A 17 -5.06 16.82 30.95
N ALA A 18 -6.35 16.46 30.78
CA ALA A 18 -6.79 15.08 30.63
C ALA A 18 -7.02 14.63 29.16
N ALA A 19 -6.78 15.50 28.18
CA ALA A 19 -7.13 15.25 26.78
C ALA A 19 -5.94 14.82 25.87
N THR A 20 -4.73 14.66 26.42
CA THR A 20 -3.53 14.43 25.59
C THR A 20 -2.90 13.04 25.72
N ALA A 21 -3.56 12.06 26.37
CA ALA A 21 -2.98 10.74 26.62
C ALA A 21 -3.43 9.62 25.65
N PHE A 22 -4.21 9.92 24.60
CA PHE A 22 -4.83 8.90 23.73
C PHE A 22 -4.18 8.71 22.35
N PHE A 23 -2.94 9.14 22.13
CA PHE A 23 -2.30 8.98 20.82
C PHE A 23 -0.84 8.56 20.93
N ALA A 24 -0.58 7.33 21.37
CA ALA A 24 0.68 6.65 21.08
C ALA A 24 0.59 5.13 21.32
N ASP A 25 -0.52 4.48 20.95
CA ASP A 25 -0.38 3.07 20.59
C ASP A 25 0.28 3.05 19.22
N GLY A 26 1.61 3.02 19.24
CA GLY A 26 2.38 2.60 18.08
C GLY A 26 1.98 1.17 17.81
N ALA A 27 0.97 0.99 16.94
CA ALA A 27 0.66 -0.29 16.35
C ALA A 27 1.94 -0.76 15.66
N LEU A 28 2.69 -1.62 16.34
CA LEU A 28 3.69 -2.44 15.67
C LEU A 28 2.88 -3.24 14.68
N ALA A 29 3.00 -2.89 13.40
CA ALA A 29 2.32 -3.59 12.34
C ALA A 29 2.72 -5.07 12.46
N ASP A 30 1.76 -5.92 12.79
CA ASP A 30 1.99 -7.35 12.83
C ASP A 30 2.46 -7.78 11.43
N SER A 31 3.62 -8.43 11.38
CA SER A 31 4.18 -8.96 10.15
C SER A 31 3.15 -9.87 9.48
N ILE A 32 3.00 -9.76 8.16
CA ILE A 32 2.13 -10.66 7.39
C ILE A 32 2.53 -12.10 7.71
N SER A 33 1.56 -12.91 8.17
CA SER A 33 1.81 -14.28 8.62
C SER A 33 2.68 -15.07 7.63
N PRO A 34 3.77 -15.72 8.08
CA PRO A 34 4.74 -16.42 7.22
C PRO A 34 4.15 -17.62 6.46
N ASN A 35 2.91 -18.02 6.77
CA ASN A 35 2.23 -19.14 6.12
C ASN A 35 1.69 -18.81 4.71
N ILE A 36 1.73 -17.56 4.26
CA ILE A 36 1.51 -17.22 2.85
C ILE A 36 2.88 -16.95 2.23
N SER A 37 3.55 -18.04 1.87
CA SER A 37 4.78 -17.95 1.10
C SER A 37 4.40 -17.43 -0.29
N ASP A 38 4.62 -16.14 -0.53
CA ASP A 38 4.74 -15.56 -1.86
C ASP A 38 6.09 -15.97 -2.50
N ALA A 39 6.66 -17.13 -2.08
CA ALA A 39 8.08 -17.52 -2.13
C ALA A 39 8.68 -17.70 -3.53
N GLY A 40 7.96 -17.31 -4.57
CA GLY A 40 8.47 -17.19 -5.94
C GLY A 40 8.01 -15.94 -6.68
N LYS A 41 7.25 -15.04 -6.04
CA LYS A 41 6.81 -13.79 -6.66
C LYS A 41 7.96 -12.79 -6.65
N VAL A 42 8.45 -12.50 -7.85
CA VAL A 42 9.49 -11.51 -8.11
C VAL A 42 8.85 -10.17 -8.43
N TYR A 43 8.86 -9.25 -7.47
CA TYR A 43 8.34 -7.90 -7.65
C TYR A 43 9.33 -7.00 -8.41
N SER A 44 10.64 -7.22 -8.20
CA SER A 44 11.70 -6.46 -8.84
C SER A 44 12.94 -7.31 -9.06
N THR A 45 13.66 -7.05 -10.15
CA THR A 45 14.96 -7.67 -10.46
C THR A 45 16.15 -6.76 -10.12
N GLU A 46 15.87 -5.57 -9.58
CA GLU A 46 16.92 -4.61 -9.23
C GLU A 46 17.74 -5.08 -8.03
N LYS A 47 19.05 -4.90 -8.12
CA LYS A 47 19.97 -5.26 -7.04
C LYS A 47 19.86 -4.27 -5.87
N ALA A 48 20.12 -4.78 -4.67
CA ALA A 48 20.25 -3.96 -3.47
C ALA A 48 21.44 -3.00 -3.60
N ASP A 49 21.30 -1.78 -3.08
CA ASP A 49 22.38 -0.81 -3.01
C ASP A 49 23.31 -1.15 -1.85
N SER A 50 24.16 -2.16 -2.08
CA SER A 50 25.11 -2.63 -1.09
C SER A 50 26.18 -1.61 -0.73
N ALA A 51 26.40 -0.59 -1.56
CA ALA A 51 27.38 0.45 -1.28
C ALA A 51 26.89 1.38 -0.16
N TYR A 52 25.59 1.68 -0.15
CA TYR A 52 24.98 2.56 0.85
C TYR A 52 24.45 1.80 2.07
N PHE A 53 23.70 0.70 1.87
CA PHE A 53 23.05 -0.04 2.95
C PHE A 53 23.88 -1.21 3.51
N GLY A 54 24.98 -1.56 2.84
CA GLY A 54 25.80 -2.72 3.18
C GLY A 54 25.23 -4.04 2.64
N THR A 55 25.73 -5.16 3.16
CA THR A 55 25.37 -6.50 2.69
C THR A 55 24.58 -7.28 3.75
N GLY A 56 23.60 -8.07 3.32
CA GLY A 56 22.86 -8.98 4.20
C GLY A 56 21.37 -8.70 4.21
N THR A 57 20.64 -9.40 5.08
CA THR A 57 19.18 -9.26 5.23
C THR A 57 18.79 -7.94 5.88
N ALA A 58 19.46 -7.56 6.98
CA ALA A 58 19.21 -6.29 7.67
C ALA A 58 19.38 -5.06 6.75
N SER A 59 20.39 -5.10 5.86
CA SER A 59 20.62 -4.07 4.84
C SER A 59 19.44 -3.96 3.87
N LYS A 60 18.89 -5.09 3.40
CA LYS A 60 17.72 -5.12 2.51
C LYS A 60 16.47 -4.56 3.19
N LEU A 61 16.22 -4.90 4.45
CA LEU A 61 15.08 -4.38 5.21
C LEU A 61 15.19 -2.86 5.43
N SER A 62 16.42 -2.38 5.67
CA SER A 62 16.71 -0.94 5.79
C SER A 62 16.49 -0.23 4.45
N GLU A 63 16.95 -0.81 3.34
CA GLU A 63 16.71 -0.31 1.99
C GLU A 63 15.20 -0.32 1.66
N ALA A 64 14.47 -1.39 1.99
CA ALA A 64 13.03 -1.48 1.78
C ALA A 64 12.28 -0.33 2.47
N SER A 65 12.69 0.01 3.69
CA SER A 65 12.15 1.14 4.44
C SER A 65 12.44 2.48 3.75
N ALA A 66 13.68 2.70 3.30
CA ALA A 66 14.05 3.90 2.56
C ALA A 66 13.27 4.04 1.23
N LEU A 67 13.08 2.93 0.51
CA LEU A 67 12.32 2.87 -0.74
C LEU A 67 10.84 3.24 -0.50
N ARG A 68 10.23 2.81 0.61
CA ARG A 68 8.86 3.22 0.97
C ARG A 68 8.75 4.74 1.15
N PHE A 69 9.67 5.37 1.89
CA PHE A 69 9.69 6.82 2.05
C PHE A 69 9.88 7.55 0.71
N GLN A 70 10.79 7.07 -0.14
CA GLN A 70 10.98 7.62 -1.48
C GLN A 70 9.71 7.52 -2.32
N ALA A 71 9.01 6.37 -2.27
CA ALA A 71 7.78 6.18 -3.02
C ALA A 71 6.64 7.07 -2.55
N ASP A 72 6.57 7.39 -1.25
CA ASP A 72 5.59 8.32 -0.71
C ASP A 72 5.80 9.75 -1.26
N GLN A 73 7.06 10.18 -1.35
CA GLN A 73 7.43 11.44 -2.00
C GLN A 73 7.04 11.43 -3.49
N LEU A 74 7.42 10.38 -4.23
CA LEU A 74 7.07 10.23 -5.65
C LEU A 74 5.55 10.23 -5.88
N THR A 75 4.78 9.63 -4.97
CA THR A 75 3.32 9.63 -5.03
C THR A 75 2.76 11.02 -4.83
N SER A 76 3.31 11.76 -3.85
CA SER A 76 2.95 13.16 -3.59
C SER A 76 3.28 14.08 -4.77
N ASP A 77 4.38 13.82 -5.47
CA ASP A 77 4.79 14.55 -6.67
C ASP A 77 3.99 14.14 -7.92
N GLY A 78 3.10 13.15 -7.81
CA GLY A 78 2.30 12.63 -8.92
C GLY A 78 3.07 11.71 -9.87
N GLU A 79 4.31 11.33 -9.55
CA GLU A 79 5.15 10.41 -10.31
C GLU A 79 4.78 8.94 -10.05
N ILE A 80 3.51 8.59 -10.24
CA ILE A 80 2.93 7.31 -9.83
C ILE A 80 3.64 6.10 -10.46
N ASP A 81 4.11 6.23 -11.71
CA ASP A 81 4.85 5.16 -12.38
C ASP A 81 6.17 4.83 -11.69
N LYS A 82 6.90 5.86 -11.24
CA LYS A 82 8.16 5.67 -10.51
C LYS A 82 7.89 5.14 -9.10
N ALA A 83 6.84 5.64 -8.44
CA ALA A 83 6.42 5.17 -7.13
C ALA A 83 6.13 3.65 -7.15
N ILE A 84 5.35 3.17 -8.12
CA ILE A 84 5.05 1.73 -8.28
C ILE A 84 6.34 0.92 -8.44
N LYS A 85 7.30 1.39 -9.24
CA LYS A 85 8.57 0.70 -9.45
C LYS A 85 9.41 0.59 -8.17
N VAL A 86 9.52 1.70 -7.43
CA VAL A 86 10.24 1.76 -6.15
C VAL A 86 9.58 0.86 -5.11
N LEU A 87 8.24 0.87 -5.03
CA LEU A 87 7.48 0.03 -4.10
C LEU A 87 7.60 -1.46 -4.44
N ALA A 88 7.62 -1.82 -5.72
CA ALA A 88 7.87 -3.19 -6.13
C ALA A 88 9.26 -3.68 -5.65
N LYS A 89 10.28 -2.81 -5.69
CA LYS A 89 11.60 -3.12 -5.10
C LYS A 89 11.52 -3.23 -3.57
N ALA A 90 10.77 -2.37 -2.91
CA ALA A 90 10.60 -2.42 -1.45
C ALA A 90 9.99 -3.76 -1.01
N VAL A 91 8.87 -4.16 -1.61
CA VAL A 91 8.21 -5.44 -1.34
C VAL A 91 9.09 -6.64 -1.71
N GLN A 92 9.95 -6.52 -2.73
CA GLN A 92 10.92 -7.58 -3.04
C GLN A 92 11.94 -7.83 -1.92
N PHE A 93 12.31 -6.76 -1.21
CA PHE A 93 13.32 -6.81 -0.15
C PHE A 93 12.75 -7.12 1.21
N ASP A 94 11.50 -6.73 1.43
CA ASP A 94 10.73 -7.03 2.64
C ASP A 94 9.31 -7.47 2.26
N PRO A 95 9.12 -8.76 1.90
CA PRO A 95 7.82 -9.29 1.51
C PRO A 95 6.87 -9.53 2.69
N GLU A 96 7.35 -9.39 3.94
CA GLU A 96 6.55 -9.62 5.14
C GLU A 96 5.96 -8.32 5.71
N ASP A 97 6.46 -7.15 5.26
CA ASP A 97 5.94 -5.85 5.67
C ASP A 97 4.63 -5.49 4.94
N PRO A 98 3.49 -5.42 5.66
CA PRO A 98 2.20 -5.05 5.06
C PRO A 98 2.21 -3.64 4.49
N SER A 99 3.00 -2.73 5.06
CA SER A 99 3.02 -1.33 4.61
C SER A 99 3.48 -1.21 3.16
N GLY A 100 4.53 -1.95 2.77
CA GLY A 100 5.00 -2.00 1.39
C GLY A 100 3.93 -2.46 0.41
N HIS A 101 3.21 -3.53 0.76
CA HIS A 101 2.09 -4.06 -0.05
C HIS A 101 0.94 -3.06 -0.15
N ILE A 102 0.55 -2.42 0.95
CA ILE A 102 -0.51 -1.40 0.98
C ILE A 102 -0.15 -0.21 0.09
N MET A 103 1.05 0.32 0.24
CA MET A 103 1.51 1.45 -0.57
C MET A 103 1.53 1.09 -2.06
N LEU A 104 2.03 -0.11 -2.39
CA LEU A 104 2.04 -0.61 -3.78
C LEU A 104 0.62 -0.74 -4.34
N ALA A 105 -0.31 -1.31 -3.58
CA ALA A 105 -1.71 -1.47 -3.96
C ALA A 105 -2.41 -0.12 -4.17
N ARG A 106 -2.15 0.86 -3.30
CA ARG A 106 -2.65 2.24 -3.41
C ARG A 106 -2.14 2.93 -4.67
N ALA A 107 -0.83 2.89 -4.91
CA ALA A 107 -0.22 3.50 -6.09
C ALA A 107 -0.76 2.89 -7.41
N MET A 108 -0.88 1.56 -7.48
CA MET A 108 -1.50 0.88 -8.62
C MET A 108 -2.98 1.26 -8.78
N THR A 109 -3.73 1.34 -7.68
CA THR A 109 -5.14 1.77 -7.70
C THR A 109 -5.28 3.18 -8.26
N GLN A 110 -4.41 4.10 -7.83
CA GLN A 110 -4.37 5.48 -8.32
C GLN A 110 -4.06 5.53 -9.82
N LYS A 111 -3.08 4.75 -10.30
CA LYS A 111 -2.77 4.64 -11.72
C LYS A 111 -3.94 4.09 -12.54
N ILE A 112 -4.58 3.02 -12.07
CA ILE A 112 -5.76 2.42 -12.73
C ILE A 112 -6.89 3.45 -12.85
N ARG A 113 -7.15 4.19 -11.76
CA ARG A 113 -8.22 5.21 -11.71
C ARG A 113 -7.92 6.43 -12.59
N SER A 114 -6.68 6.92 -12.60
CA SER A 114 -6.26 8.09 -13.36
C SER A 114 -6.11 7.83 -14.87
N ASN A 115 -6.10 6.57 -15.31
CA ASN A 115 -5.94 6.23 -16.72
C ASN A 115 -7.04 6.86 -17.61
N ARG A 116 -6.64 7.87 -18.39
CA ARG A 116 -7.49 8.65 -19.29
C ARG A 116 -7.98 7.85 -20.50
N SER A 117 -7.23 6.83 -20.93
CA SER A 117 -7.58 5.99 -22.10
C SER A 117 -8.85 5.17 -21.88
N LYS A 118 -9.33 5.04 -20.64
CA LYS A 118 -10.45 4.17 -20.21
C LYS A 118 -10.24 2.68 -20.51
N GLU A 119 -9.12 2.31 -21.12
CA GLU A 119 -8.68 0.93 -21.21
C GLU A 119 -8.15 0.49 -19.85
N ILE A 120 -8.26 -0.81 -19.58
CA ILE A 120 -7.72 -1.40 -18.37
C ILE A 120 -6.47 -2.13 -18.78
N ASP A 121 -5.35 -1.74 -18.19
CA ASP A 121 -4.19 -2.61 -18.12
C ASP A 121 -4.56 -3.78 -17.19
N TRP A 122 -4.94 -4.88 -17.83
CA TRP A 122 -5.43 -6.08 -17.17
C TRP A 122 -4.36 -6.76 -16.33
N GLU A 123 -3.09 -6.59 -16.69
CA GLU A 123 -1.94 -7.13 -15.96
C GLU A 123 -1.77 -6.38 -14.63
N MET A 124 -1.65 -5.05 -14.70
CA MET A 124 -1.59 -4.20 -13.51
C MET A 124 -2.85 -4.34 -12.64
N TYR A 125 -4.03 -4.46 -13.24
CA TYR A 125 -5.26 -4.74 -12.51
C TYR A 125 -5.19 -6.06 -11.75
N GLY A 126 -4.68 -7.13 -12.37
CA GLY A 126 -4.46 -8.42 -11.74
C GLY A 126 -3.54 -8.30 -10.53
N GLN A 127 -2.35 -7.70 -10.72
CA GLN A 127 -1.40 -7.47 -9.64
C GLN A 127 -2.00 -6.67 -8.49
N CYS A 128 -2.68 -5.56 -8.79
CA CYS A 128 -3.33 -4.72 -7.79
C CYS A 128 -4.39 -5.48 -6.99
N MET A 129 -5.17 -6.34 -7.65
CA MET A 129 -6.14 -7.21 -6.99
C MET A 129 -5.46 -8.24 -6.09
N ASP A 130 -4.32 -8.80 -6.51
CA ASP A 130 -3.55 -9.74 -5.71
C ASP A 130 -3.02 -9.08 -4.44
N GLU A 131 -2.45 -7.87 -4.53
CA GLU A 131 -2.01 -7.10 -3.35
C GLU A 131 -3.17 -6.82 -2.38
N TRP A 132 -4.31 -6.33 -2.89
CA TRP A 132 -5.44 -6.08 -2.01
C TRP A 132 -6.02 -7.36 -1.42
N ASN A 133 -6.00 -8.49 -2.14
CA ASN A 133 -6.45 -9.77 -1.59
C ASN A 133 -5.50 -10.29 -0.51
N LEU A 134 -4.20 -10.03 -0.65
CA LEU A 134 -3.21 -10.30 0.39
C LEU A 134 -3.61 -9.53 1.66
N ILE A 135 -3.68 -8.20 1.57
CA ILE A 135 -4.02 -7.32 2.70
C ILE A 135 -5.38 -7.69 3.34
N ALA A 136 -6.40 -7.99 2.54
CA ALA A 136 -7.74 -8.32 3.05
C ALA A 136 -7.84 -9.65 3.82
N LYS A 137 -6.85 -10.53 3.67
CA LYS A 137 -6.82 -11.89 4.28
C LYS A 137 -5.86 -12.00 5.45
N HIS A 138 -4.92 -11.07 5.60
CA HIS A 138 -3.89 -11.13 6.61
C HIS A 138 -4.21 -10.31 7.84
N ASP A 139 -3.48 -10.59 8.93
CA ASP A 139 -3.49 -9.88 10.21
C ASP A 139 -2.95 -8.44 10.09
N ALA A 140 -3.14 -7.79 8.94
CA ALA A 140 -3.12 -6.34 8.84
C ALA A 140 -4.16 -5.75 9.79
N ASP A 141 -3.99 -4.49 10.20
CA ASP A 141 -4.95 -3.84 11.09
C ASP A 141 -6.37 -3.90 10.50
N HIS A 142 -7.38 -3.95 11.36
CA HIS A 142 -8.77 -4.06 10.92
C HIS A 142 -9.16 -2.95 9.92
N THR A 143 -8.59 -1.75 10.10
CA THR A 143 -8.84 -0.62 9.18
C THR A 143 -8.26 -0.87 7.79
N GLU A 144 -7.06 -1.44 7.70
CA GLU A 144 -6.38 -1.77 6.44
C GLU A 144 -7.09 -2.91 5.71
N GLN A 145 -7.54 -3.93 6.44
CA GLN A 145 -8.35 -5.00 5.85
C GLN A 145 -9.68 -4.46 5.28
N LEU A 146 -10.31 -3.52 5.98
CA LEU A 146 -11.55 -2.89 5.52
C LEU A 146 -11.29 -2.04 4.27
N GLU A 147 -10.21 -1.26 4.26
CA GLU A 147 -9.75 -0.52 3.07
C GLU A 147 -9.57 -1.46 1.88
N ALA A 148 -8.87 -2.58 2.08
CA ALA A 148 -8.61 -3.56 1.03
C ALA A 148 -9.90 -4.14 0.43
N ARG A 149 -10.87 -4.54 1.28
CA ARG A 149 -12.19 -5.04 0.84
C ARG A 149 -12.96 -3.98 0.04
N ASN A 150 -12.90 -2.73 0.49
CA ASN A 150 -13.53 -1.60 -0.20
C ASN A 150 -12.86 -1.32 -1.56
N ALA A 151 -11.52 -1.34 -1.61
CA ALA A 151 -10.73 -1.17 -2.82
C ALA A 151 -11.02 -2.27 -3.85
N ILE A 152 -11.04 -3.54 -3.43
CA ILE A 152 -11.42 -4.69 -4.27
C ILE A 152 -12.80 -4.48 -4.89
N THR A 153 -13.78 -4.06 -4.08
CA THR A 153 -15.16 -3.86 -4.55
C THR A 153 -15.23 -2.72 -5.56
N ALA A 154 -14.55 -1.61 -5.29
CA ALA A 154 -14.47 -0.46 -6.19
C ALA A 154 -13.76 -0.81 -7.52
N LEU A 155 -12.67 -1.56 -7.46
CA LEU A 155 -11.92 -2.02 -8.64
C LEU A 155 -12.76 -2.96 -9.51
N LYS A 156 -13.46 -3.93 -8.91
CA LYS A 156 -14.41 -4.81 -9.62
C LYS A 156 -15.50 -4.01 -10.33
N LYS A 157 -16.09 -3.02 -9.66
CA LYS A 157 -17.10 -2.13 -10.24
C LYS A 157 -16.53 -1.35 -11.43
N LEU A 158 -15.37 -0.71 -11.25
CA LEU A 158 -14.68 0.04 -12.30
C LEU A 158 -14.34 -0.85 -13.51
N ALA A 159 -13.89 -2.09 -13.26
CA ALA A 159 -13.61 -3.05 -14.31
C ALA A 159 -14.85 -3.43 -15.11
N LYS A 160 -15.95 -3.75 -14.41
CA LYS A 160 -17.25 -4.02 -15.03
C LYS A 160 -17.73 -2.85 -15.89
N ASP A 161 -17.64 -1.63 -15.36
CA ASP A 161 -18.11 -0.43 -16.05
C ASP A 161 -17.30 -0.13 -17.32
N ARG A 162 -15.97 -0.27 -17.26
CA ARG A 162 -15.10 -0.07 -18.43
C ARG A 162 -15.32 -1.16 -19.49
N VAL A 163 -15.48 -2.43 -19.07
CA VAL A 163 -15.82 -3.53 -19.99
C VAL A 163 -17.15 -3.32 -20.68
N LEU A 164 -18.18 -2.92 -19.93
CA LEU A 164 -19.52 -2.66 -20.47
C LEU A 164 -19.47 -1.53 -21.50
N LYS A 165 -18.75 -0.44 -21.19
CA LYS A 165 -18.52 0.67 -22.12
C LYS A 165 -17.70 0.28 -23.36
N ALA A 166 -16.75 -0.63 -23.20
CA ALA A 166 -15.91 -1.13 -24.29
C ALA A 166 -16.59 -2.15 -25.22
N LYS A 167 -17.89 -2.44 -25.05
CA LYS A 167 -18.68 -3.37 -25.89
C LYS A 167 -18.06 -4.78 -26.05
N GLY A 168 -17.63 -5.41 -24.95
CA GLY A 168 -17.65 -6.88 -24.86
C GLY A 168 -16.36 -7.67 -25.12
N LYS A 169 -15.15 -7.11 -24.92
CA LYS A 169 -13.92 -7.92 -24.86
C LYS A 169 -13.33 -7.93 -23.46
N GLN A 170 -13.83 -8.79 -22.58
CA GLN A 170 -13.04 -9.20 -21.42
C GLN A 170 -11.93 -10.14 -21.91
N PRO A 171 -10.65 -9.93 -21.55
CA PRO A 171 -9.67 -10.98 -21.74
C PRO A 171 -10.07 -12.19 -20.88
N LYS A 172 -10.00 -13.40 -21.46
CA LYS A 172 -10.22 -14.64 -20.71
C LYS A 172 -9.31 -14.63 -19.47
N ARG A 173 -9.84 -15.05 -18.32
CA ARG A 173 -9.09 -15.13 -17.05
C ARG A 173 -7.78 -15.93 -17.16
N SER A 174 -7.70 -16.84 -18.14
CA SER A 174 -6.47 -17.54 -18.51
C SER A 174 -5.39 -16.65 -19.14
N ARG A 175 -5.76 -15.59 -19.88
CA ARG A 175 -4.81 -14.57 -20.35
C ARG A 175 -4.35 -13.69 -19.19
N LEU A 176 -5.21 -13.35 -18.24
CA LEU A 176 -4.82 -12.64 -17.01
C LEU A 176 -3.78 -13.46 -16.20
N ALA A 177 -3.97 -14.77 -16.08
CA ALA A 177 -3.01 -15.67 -15.45
C ALA A 177 -1.71 -15.85 -16.26
N ALA A 178 -1.78 -15.80 -17.60
CA ALA A 178 -0.61 -15.85 -18.48
C ALA A 178 0.14 -14.50 -18.60
N LEU A 179 -0.54 -13.39 -18.29
CA LEU A 179 -0.01 -12.03 -18.22
C LEU A 179 0.61 -11.74 -16.85
N ASN A 180 0.75 -12.74 -15.98
CA ASN A 180 1.52 -12.57 -14.76
C ASN A 180 2.93 -12.06 -15.15
N PRO A 181 3.33 -10.82 -14.78
CA PRO A 181 4.60 -10.23 -15.21
C PRO A 181 5.81 -11.05 -14.75
N LEU A 182 5.58 -11.93 -13.77
CA LEU A 182 6.51 -12.94 -13.28
C LEU A 182 6.99 -13.94 -14.35
N ASN A 183 6.28 -14.08 -15.48
CA ASN A 183 6.70 -14.92 -16.61
C ASN A 183 7.37 -14.14 -17.75
N ARG A 184 7.48 -12.81 -17.68
CA ARG A 184 8.01 -11.97 -18.78
C ARG A 184 9.48 -11.58 -18.67
N PHE A 185 10.15 -11.95 -17.58
CA PHE A 185 11.54 -11.61 -17.32
C PHE A 185 12.43 -12.85 -17.08
N LYS A 186 12.11 -13.98 -17.73
CA LYS A 186 13.03 -15.12 -17.85
C LYS A 186 14.08 -14.87 -18.93
#